data_AF-A9B986-F1
#
_entry.id   AF-A9B986-F1
#
_cell.length_a   1.000
_cell.length_b   1.000
_cell.length_c   1.000
_cell.angle_alpha   90.00
_cell.angle_beta   90.00
_cell.angle_gamma   90.00
#
_symmetry.space_group_name_H-M   'P 1'
#
loop_
_entity.id
_entity.type
_entity.pdbx_description
1 polymer ?
#
loop_
_entity_poly.entity_id
_entity_poly.type
_entity_poly.pdbx_seq_one_letter_code
_entity_poly.pdbx_strand_id
1 'polypeptide(L)'
;MFWQFRLLRWALMTPGFSKDDCQGWLEKQPRYAQNATKIANWVCKQSSLRNFSNDLSTTSQVKRDWINQRFNEAWRLLRNPHGQLANPSDTTEVTSEWQEAAATFLIHFYDLFRSESGLPAFFFQRSRNQKYTAQEFLDAFLSQNDRLCVCPVCDSTAYFTILHRKEGLSVYTDIDHYLPKKIYPHLAIHPYNLIPLCHSCNSGVKTAEDPLRPKAREPYRLDEIWLPYRHSGLSTSLILKIISDEHPFNFTPFSLKSDSTSTLNISMLNDLLSRVYHIPERWQIRIDEIGEKLFRRIRDYIRFMNVETDDSSAIIYLDELLYLFDQEESSREPYAIAMMWLLAHLLISPQIKEPFMEEIKEWQQKKIQQTEYMREHGKRIRLTLNNEE
;
A
#
# COMPACT_ATOMS: atom_id res chain seq x y z
N MET A 1 6.91 1.44 23.57
CA MET A 1 6.53 0.92 22.24
C MET A 1 6.29 -0.56 22.39
N PHE A 2 5.21 -1.05 21.79
CA PHE A 2 4.62 -2.39 21.95
C PHE A 2 4.18 -2.77 23.38
N TRP A 3 3.07 -2.19 23.82
CA TRP A 3 2.39 -2.56 25.07
C TRP A 3 2.12 -4.07 25.17
N GLN A 4 1.70 -4.67 24.06
CA GLN A 4 1.43 -6.11 23.94
C GLN A 4 2.58 -7.00 24.44
N PHE A 5 3.85 -6.71 24.10
CA PHE A 5 4.98 -7.51 24.57
C PHE A 5 5.32 -7.24 26.04
N ARG A 6 5.14 -6.00 26.54
CA ARG A 6 5.38 -5.71 27.96
C ARG A 6 4.40 -6.47 28.85
N LEU A 7 3.14 -6.55 28.43
CA LEU A 7 2.11 -7.29 29.15
C LEU A 7 2.33 -8.80 29.09
N LEU A 8 2.70 -9.35 27.94
CA LEU A 8 3.09 -10.77 27.83
C LEU A 8 4.27 -11.11 28.75
N ARG A 9 5.34 -10.31 28.72
CA ARG A 9 6.51 -10.52 29.59
C ARG A 9 6.16 -10.43 31.07
N TRP A 10 5.33 -9.47 31.45
CA TRP A 10 4.88 -9.34 32.84
C TRP A 10 4.01 -10.53 33.26
N ALA A 11 3.01 -10.91 32.47
CA ALA A 11 2.12 -12.03 32.76
C ALA A 11 2.88 -13.36 32.88
N LEU A 12 3.96 -13.54 32.11
CA LEU A 12 4.84 -14.71 32.25
C LEU A 12 5.53 -14.78 33.62
N MET A 13 5.85 -13.64 34.22
CA MET A 13 6.50 -13.56 35.54
C MET A 13 5.51 -13.58 36.70
N THR A 14 4.21 -13.55 36.41
CA THR A 14 3.15 -13.55 37.44
C THR A 14 2.00 -14.46 37.00
N PRO A 15 2.20 -15.80 36.97
CA PRO A 15 1.13 -16.76 36.72
C PRO A 15 -0.05 -16.56 37.69
N GLY A 16 -1.28 -16.63 37.19
CA GLY A 16 -2.47 -16.42 38.01
C GLY A 16 -2.68 -14.99 38.50
N PHE A 17 -2.03 -13.99 37.89
CA PHE A 17 -2.06 -12.59 38.32
C PHE A 17 -3.46 -12.07 38.69
N SER A 18 -3.51 -11.30 39.77
CA SER A 18 -4.66 -10.49 40.17
C SER A 18 -4.60 -9.08 39.56
N LYS A 19 -5.66 -8.31 39.80
CA LYS A 19 -5.68 -6.88 39.48
C LYS A 19 -4.63 -6.10 40.26
N ASP A 20 -4.47 -6.43 41.54
CA ASP A 20 -3.58 -5.71 42.44
C ASP A 20 -2.11 -5.97 42.08
N ASP A 21 -1.78 -7.19 41.62
CA ASP A 21 -0.45 -7.51 41.09
C ASP A 21 -0.11 -6.65 39.88
N CYS A 22 -1.06 -6.51 38.94
CA CYS A 22 -0.90 -5.69 37.74
C CYS A 22 -0.76 -4.21 38.09
N GLN A 23 -1.63 -3.72 38.97
CA GLN A 23 -1.62 -2.33 39.40
C GLN A 23 -0.30 -1.98 40.11
N GLY A 24 0.13 -2.79 41.07
CA GLY A 24 1.38 -2.59 41.80
C GLY A 24 2.62 -2.65 40.89
N TRP A 25 2.61 -3.49 39.84
CA TRP A 25 3.64 -3.48 38.82
C TRP A 25 3.65 -2.19 37.99
N LEU A 26 2.48 -1.69 37.60
CA LEU A 26 2.31 -0.47 36.80
C LEU A 26 2.66 0.81 37.57
N GLU A 27 2.37 0.88 38.86
CA GLU A 27 2.71 2.02 39.73
C GLU A 27 4.22 2.23 39.84
N LYS A 28 5.00 1.15 39.75
CA LYS A 28 6.47 1.19 39.70
C LYS A 28 7.02 1.67 38.35
N GLN A 29 6.18 1.88 37.35
CA GLN A 29 6.57 2.36 36.02
C GLN A 29 6.21 3.85 35.90
N PRO A 30 7.18 4.80 35.92
CA PRO A 30 6.89 6.23 35.93
C PRO A 30 5.96 6.68 34.79
N ARG A 31 6.10 6.01 33.64
CA ARG A 31 5.33 6.29 32.43
C ARG A 31 3.85 5.90 32.53
N TYR A 32 3.47 4.99 33.42
CA TYR A 32 2.12 4.42 33.48
C TYR A 32 1.45 4.51 34.85
N ALA A 33 2.18 4.94 35.89
CA ALA A 33 1.69 5.03 37.25
C ALA A 33 0.34 5.78 37.35
N GLN A 34 0.19 6.89 36.62
CA GLN A 34 -1.04 7.69 36.61
C GLN A 34 -2.28 6.94 36.08
N ASN A 35 -2.08 5.93 35.23
CA ASN A 35 -3.17 5.13 34.64
C ASN A 35 -3.16 3.68 35.14
N ALA A 36 -2.38 3.35 36.18
CA ALA A 36 -2.14 1.98 36.62
C ALA A 36 -3.42 1.21 36.89
N THR A 37 -4.35 1.76 37.67
CA THR A 37 -5.64 1.11 37.98
C THR A 37 -6.49 0.85 36.73
N LYS A 38 -6.54 1.80 35.78
CA LYS A 38 -7.33 1.66 34.54
C LYS A 38 -6.75 0.56 33.65
N ILE A 39 -5.42 0.54 33.50
CA ILE A 39 -4.72 -0.48 32.73
C ILE A 39 -4.90 -1.86 33.39
N ALA A 40 -4.70 -1.97 34.71
CA ALA A 40 -4.88 -3.22 35.45
C ALA A 40 -6.31 -3.79 35.30
N ASN A 41 -7.34 -2.94 35.44
CA ASN A 41 -8.74 -3.32 35.19
C ASN A 41 -8.96 -3.89 33.79
N TRP A 42 -8.31 -3.32 32.77
CA TRP A 42 -8.41 -3.81 31.40
C TRP A 42 -7.64 -5.13 31.22
N VAL A 43 -6.41 -5.23 31.74
CA VAL A 43 -5.55 -6.41 31.64
C VAL A 43 -6.21 -7.64 32.26
N CYS A 44 -6.84 -7.51 33.41
CA CYS A 44 -7.48 -8.63 34.10
C CYS A 44 -8.68 -9.24 33.38
N LYS A 45 -9.24 -8.53 32.40
CA LYS A 45 -10.34 -9.02 31.54
C LYS A 45 -9.84 -9.80 30.32
N GLN A 46 -8.53 -9.84 30.08
CA GLN A 46 -7.95 -10.48 28.90
C GLN A 46 -7.74 -11.98 29.15
N SER A 47 -8.70 -12.81 28.74
CA SER A 47 -8.65 -14.27 28.91
C SER A 47 -7.46 -14.90 28.18
N SER A 48 -7.13 -14.46 26.97
CA SER A 48 -5.98 -14.94 26.21
C SER A 48 -4.64 -14.72 26.92
N LEU A 49 -4.48 -13.58 27.61
CA LEU A 49 -3.29 -13.32 28.43
C LEU A 49 -3.21 -14.24 29.64
N ARG A 50 -4.36 -14.51 30.29
CA ARG A 50 -4.43 -15.44 31.43
C ARG A 50 -4.13 -16.87 30.99
N ASN A 51 -4.68 -17.32 29.87
CA ASN A 51 -4.44 -18.65 29.33
C ASN A 51 -2.95 -18.85 28.99
N PHE A 52 -2.32 -17.85 28.34
CA PHE A 52 -0.88 -17.86 28.09
C PHE A 52 -0.04 -18.00 29.38
N SER A 53 -0.41 -17.22 30.39
CA SER A 53 0.29 -17.12 31.68
C SER A 53 0.13 -18.38 32.53
N ASN A 54 -1.06 -18.98 32.54
CA ASN A 54 -1.41 -20.14 33.38
C ASN A 54 -1.02 -21.48 32.76
N ASP A 55 -0.76 -21.54 31.46
CA ASP A 55 -0.30 -22.77 30.83
C ASP A 55 1.06 -23.20 31.41
N LEU A 56 1.15 -24.47 31.82
CA LEU A 56 2.35 -25.09 32.40
C LEU A 56 2.95 -26.16 31.48
N SER A 57 2.52 -26.22 30.22
CA SER A 57 2.96 -27.25 29.26
C SER A 57 4.43 -27.08 28.85
N THR A 58 5.03 -25.91 29.09
CA THR A 58 6.44 -25.64 28.83
C THR A 58 7.08 -24.74 29.89
N THR A 59 8.41 -24.59 29.83
CA THR A 59 9.17 -23.77 30.77
C THR A 59 8.97 -22.28 30.53
N SER A 60 9.10 -21.48 31.59
CA SER A 60 9.07 -20.03 31.48
C SER A 60 10.20 -19.48 30.60
N GLN A 61 11.32 -20.20 30.49
CA GLN A 61 12.43 -19.81 29.62
C GLN A 61 12.05 -19.91 28.13
N VAL A 62 11.41 -21.01 27.72
CA VAL A 62 10.91 -21.19 26.34
C VAL A 62 9.91 -20.09 25.97
N LYS A 63 8.93 -19.79 26.84
CA LYS A 63 7.97 -18.69 26.61
C LYS A 63 8.66 -17.33 26.52
N ARG A 64 9.67 -17.09 27.36
CA ARG A 64 10.45 -15.84 27.36
C ARG A 64 11.22 -15.68 26.06
N ASP A 65 11.88 -16.73 25.60
CA ASP A 65 12.66 -16.72 24.36
C ASP A 65 11.76 -16.50 23.15
N TRP A 66 10.58 -17.12 23.13
CA TRP A 66 9.56 -16.86 22.11
C TRP A 66 9.11 -15.39 22.12
N ILE A 67 8.75 -14.81 23.27
CA ILE A 67 8.35 -13.39 23.35
C ILE A 67 9.49 -12.49 22.87
N ASN A 68 10.73 -12.79 23.27
CA ASN A 68 11.90 -12.01 22.89
C ASN A 68 12.16 -12.08 21.38
N GLN A 69 12.03 -13.26 20.77
CA GLN A 69 12.14 -13.41 19.32
C GLN A 69 11.10 -12.57 18.59
N ARG A 70 9.81 -12.68 18.96
CA ARG A 70 8.72 -11.90 18.35
C ARG A 70 8.87 -10.39 18.55
N PHE A 71 9.34 -9.97 19.72
CA PHE A 71 9.66 -8.57 19.99
C PHE A 71 10.81 -8.08 19.10
N ASN A 72 11.88 -8.87 18.97
CA ASN A 72 13.03 -8.54 18.16
C ASN A 72 12.66 -8.49 16.67
N GLU A 73 11.82 -9.38 16.18
CA GLU A 73 11.26 -9.34 14.82
C GLU A 73 10.50 -8.02 14.55
N ALA A 74 9.56 -7.65 15.43
CA ALA A 74 8.84 -6.38 15.33
C ALA A 74 9.78 -5.17 15.41
N TRP A 75 10.78 -5.22 16.29
CA TRP A 75 11.75 -4.14 16.44
C TRP A 75 12.66 -3.97 15.22
N ARG A 76 13.12 -5.09 14.63
CA ARG A 76 13.92 -5.10 13.40
C ARG A 76 13.14 -4.46 12.26
N LEU A 77 11.90 -4.88 12.02
CA LEU A 77 11.04 -4.28 11.00
C LEU A 77 10.90 -2.76 11.16
N LEU A 78 10.84 -2.25 12.40
CA LEU A 78 10.69 -0.83 12.66
C LEU A 78 11.97 -0.01 12.40
N ARG A 79 13.14 -0.54 12.80
CA ARG A 79 14.38 0.25 12.94
C ARG A 79 15.45 -0.07 11.92
N ASN A 80 15.64 -1.34 11.63
CA ASN A 80 16.65 -1.83 10.72
C ASN A 80 16.15 -3.18 10.19
N PRO A 81 15.29 -3.19 9.16
CA PRO A 81 14.73 -4.44 8.63
C PRO A 81 15.86 -5.38 8.22
N HIS A 82 15.96 -6.55 8.85
CA HIS A 82 16.92 -7.57 8.45
C HIS A 82 16.54 -8.98 8.93
N GLY A 83 16.98 -9.98 8.15
CA GLY A 83 16.83 -11.39 8.49
C GLY A 83 15.42 -11.92 8.27
N GLN A 84 15.23 -13.22 8.43
CA GLN A 84 13.95 -13.88 8.22
C GLN A 84 13.03 -13.78 9.45
N LEU A 85 11.73 -13.85 9.20
CA LEU A 85 10.72 -14.04 10.23
C LEU A 85 10.41 -15.52 10.40
N ALA A 86 10.30 -15.96 11.65
CA ALA A 86 9.85 -17.31 11.94
C ALA A 86 8.37 -17.49 11.57
N ASN A 87 8.08 -18.50 10.74
CA ASN A 87 6.71 -18.88 10.38
C ASN A 87 6.33 -20.18 11.14
N PRO A 88 5.17 -20.23 11.82
CA PRO A 88 4.69 -21.45 12.45
C PRO A 88 4.57 -22.66 11.50
N SER A 89 4.35 -22.43 10.20
CA SER A 89 4.29 -23.48 9.19
C SER A 89 5.66 -24.08 8.82
N ASP A 90 6.77 -23.45 9.22
CA ASP A 90 8.12 -23.99 8.97
C ASP A 90 8.47 -25.14 9.94
N THR A 91 7.75 -25.24 11.06
CA THR A 91 7.93 -26.30 12.03
C THR A 91 6.92 -27.41 11.79
N THR A 92 7.35 -28.67 11.85
CA THR A 92 6.45 -29.84 11.86
C THR A 92 5.66 -29.96 13.17
N GLU A 93 5.98 -29.12 14.17
CA GLU A 93 5.31 -29.09 15.46
C GLU A 93 3.96 -28.38 15.38
N VAL A 94 2.94 -29.01 15.97
CA VAL A 94 1.63 -28.39 16.19
C VAL A 94 1.82 -27.16 17.09
N THR A 95 1.23 -26.03 16.70
CA THR A 95 1.28 -24.81 17.52
C THR A 95 0.66 -25.11 18.89
N SER A 96 1.41 -24.85 19.95
CA SER A 96 0.95 -25.12 21.31
C SER A 96 -0.15 -24.14 21.76
N GLU A 97 -1.02 -24.58 22.67
CA GLU A 97 -2.15 -23.77 23.16
C GLU A 97 -1.71 -22.41 23.73
N TRP A 98 -0.57 -22.35 24.42
CA TRP A 98 -0.05 -21.07 24.93
C TRP A 98 0.44 -20.14 23.81
N GLN A 99 0.99 -20.68 22.71
CA GLN A 99 1.38 -19.86 21.56
C GLN A 99 0.15 -19.28 20.88
N GLU A 100 -0.93 -20.06 20.75
CA GLU A 100 -2.22 -19.57 20.23
C GLU A 100 -2.83 -18.51 21.15
N ALA A 101 -2.77 -18.71 22.47
CA ALA A 101 -3.23 -17.73 23.45
C ALA A 101 -2.42 -16.42 23.36
N ALA A 102 -1.09 -16.51 23.22
CA ALA A 102 -0.24 -15.34 23.01
C ALA A 102 -0.53 -14.64 21.67
N ALA A 103 -0.70 -15.40 20.58
CA ALA A 103 -1.07 -14.87 19.27
C ALA A 103 -2.42 -14.14 19.31
N THR A 104 -3.41 -14.74 19.95
CA THR A 104 -4.74 -14.14 20.17
C THR A 104 -4.63 -12.83 20.94
N PHE A 105 -3.83 -12.80 22.01
CA PHE A 105 -3.59 -11.57 22.76
C PHE A 105 -2.90 -10.48 21.94
N LEU A 106 -1.95 -10.84 21.08
CA LEU A 106 -1.27 -9.89 20.18
C LEU A 106 -2.24 -9.31 19.14
N ILE A 107 -3.08 -10.16 18.53
CA ILE A 107 -4.10 -9.75 17.55
C ILE A 107 -5.19 -8.89 18.20
N HIS A 108 -5.51 -9.10 19.48
CA HIS A 108 -6.53 -8.31 20.17
C HIS A 108 -6.25 -6.80 20.14
N PHE A 109 -4.99 -6.36 20.10
CA PHE A 109 -4.65 -4.94 19.92
C PHE A 109 -5.10 -4.40 18.55
N TYR A 110 -4.99 -5.21 17.50
CA TYR A 110 -5.51 -4.88 16.17
C TYR A 110 -7.04 -4.85 16.16
N ASP A 111 -7.68 -5.81 16.82
CA ASP A 111 -9.15 -5.84 16.89
C ASP A 111 -9.70 -4.61 17.63
N LEU A 112 -9.05 -4.18 18.72
CA LEU A 112 -9.36 -2.91 19.40
C LEU A 112 -9.10 -1.69 18.51
N PHE A 113 -8.03 -1.69 17.72
CA PHE A 113 -7.76 -0.61 16.78
C PHE A 113 -8.84 -0.49 15.70
N ARG A 114 -9.39 -1.62 15.24
CA ARG A 114 -10.46 -1.64 14.24
C ARG A 114 -11.86 -1.39 14.82
N SER A 115 -12.06 -1.61 16.12
CA SER A 115 -13.35 -1.38 16.76
C SER A 115 -13.62 0.10 16.99
N GLU A 116 -14.90 0.46 17.16
CA GLU A 116 -15.33 1.83 17.45
C GLU A 116 -14.76 2.38 18.76
N SER A 117 -14.44 1.49 19.71
CA SER A 117 -13.81 1.84 20.99
C SER A 117 -12.35 2.28 20.83
N GLY A 118 -11.65 1.80 19.80
CA GLY A 118 -10.24 2.08 19.57
C GLY A 118 -9.31 1.48 20.62
N LEU A 119 -8.02 1.72 20.44
CA LEU A 119 -7.04 1.51 21.50
C LEU A 119 -7.33 2.45 22.67
N PRO A 120 -7.42 1.93 23.91
CA PRO A 120 -7.75 2.73 25.08
C PRO A 120 -6.82 3.92 25.27
N ALA A 121 -7.39 5.12 25.43
CA ALA A 121 -6.66 6.38 25.61
C ALA A 121 -5.64 6.33 26.77
N PHE A 122 -5.95 5.58 27.83
CA PHE A 122 -5.08 5.42 29.01
C PHE A 122 -3.80 4.61 28.74
N PHE A 123 -3.64 3.98 27.56
CA PHE A 123 -2.36 3.41 27.11
C PHE A 123 -1.34 4.48 26.67
N PHE A 124 -1.80 5.71 26.40
CA PHE A 124 -0.98 6.79 25.86
C PHE A 124 -0.78 7.90 26.90
N GLN A 125 0.48 8.28 27.15
CA GLN A 125 0.84 9.30 28.15
C GLN A 125 0.33 10.71 27.84
N ARG A 126 0.09 11.02 26.55
CA ARG A 126 -0.14 12.37 26.04
C ARG A 126 -1.47 12.51 25.28
N SER A 127 -2.42 11.59 25.42
CA SER A 127 -3.66 11.73 24.67
C SER A 127 -4.52 12.86 25.26
N ARG A 128 -5.02 13.74 24.39
CA ARG A 128 -6.06 14.73 24.65
C ARG A 128 -7.42 14.04 24.89
N ASN A 129 -7.48 12.99 25.72
CA ASN A 129 -8.63 12.10 25.90
C ASN A 129 -9.14 11.41 24.61
N GLN A 130 -8.30 11.29 23.57
CA GLN A 130 -8.71 10.68 22.30
C GLN A 130 -8.31 9.21 22.25
N LYS A 131 -9.30 8.36 21.93
CA LYS A 131 -9.10 6.98 21.47
C LYS A 131 -8.28 6.98 20.18
N TYR A 132 -7.61 5.88 19.88
CA TYR A 132 -6.87 5.70 18.62
C TYR A 132 -7.43 4.49 17.87
N THR A 133 -8.27 4.76 16.88
CA THR A 133 -8.89 3.79 15.98
C THR A 133 -8.19 3.81 14.61
N ALA A 134 -8.62 2.89 13.76
CA ALA A 134 -8.24 2.88 12.36
C ALA A 134 -8.67 4.13 11.58
N GLN A 135 -9.73 4.81 11.99
CA GLN A 135 -10.14 6.06 11.35
C GLN A 135 -9.15 7.18 11.69
N GLU A 136 -8.72 7.35 12.94
CA GLU A 136 -7.71 8.39 13.26
C GLU A 136 -6.36 8.10 12.58
N PHE A 137 -6.00 6.82 12.42
CA PHE A 137 -4.83 6.44 11.60
C PHE A 137 -5.02 6.84 10.13
N LEU A 138 -6.19 6.57 9.56
CA LEU A 138 -6.49 6.91 8.17
C LEU A 138 -6.50 8.43 7.96
N ASP A 139 -7.17 9.18 8.83
CA ASP A 139 -7.24 10.64 8.73
C ASP A 139 -5.83 11.26 8.80
N ALA A 140 -4.98 10.75 9.69
CA ALA A 140 -3.58 11.14 9.76
C ALA A 140 -2.84 10.77 8.46
N PHE A 141 -3.03 9.57 7.94
CA PHE A 141 -2.42 9.14 6.67
C PHE A 141 -2.85 10.05 5.51
N LEU A 142 -4.14 10.33 5.34
CA LEU A 142 -4.66 11.22 4.30
C LEU A 142 -4.06 12.63 4.40
N SER A 143 -3.99 13.18 5.63
CA SER A 143 -3.44 14.53 5.85
C SER A 143 -1.96 14.66 5.47
N GLN A 144 -1.20 13.56 5.54
CA GLN A 144 0.22 13.53 5.20
C GLN A 144 0.47 13.15 3.72
N ASN A 145 -0.56 12.69 3.01
CA ASN A 145 -0.47 12.17 1.64
C ASN A 145 -1.57 12.78 0.76
N ASP A 146 -1.75 14.10 0.83
CA ASP A 146 -2.80 14.86 0.12
C ASP A 146 -2.71 14.76 -1.42
N ARG A 147 -1.53 14.44 -1.94
CA ARG A 147 -1.30 14.22 -3.38
C ARG A 147 -1.59 12.80 -3.85
N LEU A 148 -1.69 11.84 -2.94
CA LEU A 148 -1.95 10.45 -3.28
C LEU A 148 -3.45 10.30 -3.57
N CYS A 149 -3.80 9.88 -4.78
CA CYS A 149 -5.18 9.60 -5.19
C CYS A 149 -5.37 8.16 -5.68
N VAL A 150 -4.30 7.50 -6.11
CA VAL A 150 -4.32 6.16 -6.71
C VAL A 150 -3.59 5.16 -5.81
N CYS A 151 -4.02 3.90 -5.84
CA CYS A 151 -3.35 2.82 -5.13
C CYS A 151 -1.90 2.66 -5.63
N PRO A 152 -0.88 2.74 -4.74
CA PRO A 152 0.52 2.71 -5.14
C PRO A 152 0.99 1.33 -5.62
N VAL A 153 0.17 0.29 -5.43
CA VAL A 153 0.50 -1.09 -5.80
C VAL A 153 0.00 -1.41 -7.21
N CYS A 154 -1.28 -1.16 -7.50
CA CYS A 154 -1.85 -1.50 -8.80
C CYS A 154 -1.93 -0.33 -9.77
N ASP A 155 -1.71 0.89 -9.31
CA ASP A 155 -1.82 2.10 -10.12
C ASP A 155 -3.18 2.27 -10.81
N SER A 156 -4.23 1.50 -10.48
CA SER A 156 -5.43 1.40 -11.34
C SER A 156 -6.69 2.05 -10.79
N THR A 157 -6.82 2.15 -9.47
CA THR A 157 -8.01 2.73 -8.83
C THR A 157 -7.57 3.56 -7.64
N ALA A 158 -8.48 4.39 -7.14
CA ALA A 158 -8.26 5.03 -5.85
C ALA A 158 -7.99 4.00 -4.75
N TYR A 159 -7.11 4.33 -3.81
CA TYR A 159 -6.88 3.49 -2.63
C TYR A 159 -8.03 3.59 -1.63
N PHE A 160 -8.83 4.65 -1.70
CA PHE A 160 -9.96 4.91 -0.82
C PHE A 160 -11.28 5.07 -1.59
N THR A 161 -12.38 5.02 -0.84
CA THR A 161 -13.74 5.31 -1.29
C THR A 161 -14.26 6.51 -0.50
N ILE A 162 -14.89 7.46 -1.20
CA ILE A 162 -15.63 8.56 -0.57
C ILE A 162 -17.09 8.11 -0.40
N LEU A 163 -17.58 8.16 0.83
CA LEU A 163 -18.96 7.85 1.17
C LEU A 163 -19.69 9.13 1.56
N HIS A 164 -20.84 9.38 0.93
CA HIS A 164 -21.75 10.46 1.29
C HIS A 164 -22.64 10.00 2.45
N ARG A 165 -22.48 10.62 3.63
CA ARG A 165 -23.32 10.37 4.81
C ARG A 165 -24.14 11.61 5.14
N LYS A 166 -25.19 11.44 5.96
CA LYS A 166 -26.03 12.56 6.43
C LYS A 166 -25.23 13.65 7.15
N GLU A 167 -24.13 13.26 7.80
CA GLU A 167 -23.24 14.16 8.58
C GLU A 167 -22.12 14.78 7.74
N GLY A 168 -22.00 14.42 6.44
CA GLY A 168 -20.96 14.91 5.54
C GLY A 168 -20.27 13.81 4.74
N LEU A 169 -19.15 14.15 4.12
CA LEU A 169 -18.29 13.20 3.40
C LEU A 169 -17.43 12.42 4.41
N SER A 170 -17.36 11.11 4.24
CA SER A 170 -16.45 10.25 5.00
C SER A 170 -15.57 9.45 4.04
N VAL A 171 -14.28 9.33 4.36
CA VAL A 171 -13.34 8.54 3.57
C VAL A 171 -13.13 7.19 4.24
N TYR A 172 -13.24 6.13 3.44
CA TYR A 172 -12.99 4.76 3.87
C TYR A 172 -11.90 4.14 2.98
N THR A 173 -10.93 3.46 3.59
CA THR A 173 -9.98 2.59 2.90
C THR A 173 -9.87 1.29 3.66
N ASP A 174 -9.57 0.21 2.93
CA ASP A 174 -9.07 -0.98 3.60
C ASP A 174 -7.62 -0.74 4.05
N ILE A 175 -7.27 -1.26 5.22
CA ILE A 175 -5.92 -1.24 5.76
C ILE A 175 -5.42 -2.68 5.69
N ASP A 176 -4.56 -2.95 4.72
CA ASP A 176 -3.95 -4.26 4.52
C ASP A 176 -2.97 -4.59 5.65
N HIS A 177 -2.86 -5.90 5.93
CA HIS A 177 -1.72 -6.44 6.65
C HIS A 177 -0.72 -6.95 5.63
N TYR A 178 0.34 -6.18 5.36
CA TYR A 178 1.35 -6.56 4.38
C TYR A 178 1.83 -7.99 4.62
N LEU A 179 2.26 -8.25 5.85
CA LEU A 179 2.53 -9.57 6.42
C LEU A 179 1.27 -10.08 7.12
N PRO A 180 0.69 -11.23 6.71
CA PRO A 180 -0.59 -11.71 7.21
C PRO A 180 -0.60 -11.87 8.74
N LYS A 181 -1.56 -11.24 9.42
CA LYS A 181 -1.67 -11.31 10.90
C LYS A 181 -1.86 -12.72 11.45
N LYS A 182 -2.41 -13.64 10.66
CA LYS A 182 -2.58 -15.04 11.04
C LYS A 182 -1.22 -15.76 11.18
N ILE A 183 -0.25 -15.38 10.34
CA ILE A 183 1.10 -15.95 10.33
C ILE A 183 2.00 -15.15 11.29
N TYR A 184 1.90 -13.82 11.27
CA TYR A 184 2.72 -12.90 12.07
C TYR A 184 1.86 -12.06 13.03
N PRO A 185 1.23 -12.67 14.06
CA PRO A 185 0.29 -11.98 14.95
C PRO A 185 0.94 -10.82 15.71
N HIS A 186 2.24 -10.93 15.98
CA HIS A 186 3.04 -9.93 16.65
C HIS A 186 3.22 -8.63 15.84
N LEU A 187 2.95 -8.67 14.53
CA LEU A 187 2.98 -7.53 13.61
C LEU A 187 1.58 -6.97 13.27
N ALA A 188 0.50 -7.51 13.86
CA ALA A 188 -0.87 -7.14 13.50
C ALA A 188 -1.16 -5.62 13.65
N ILE A 189 -0.57 -4.96 14.65
CA ILE A 189 -0.69 -3.51 14.86
C ILE A 189 0.62 -2.77 14.56
N HIS A 190 1.55 -3.40 13.84
CA HIS A 190 2.83 -2.78 13.51
C HIS A 190 2.62 -1.71 12.42
N PRO A 191 3.14 -0.47 12.57
CA PRO A 191 2.85 0.62 11.63
C PRO A 191 3.32 0.34 10.21
N TYR A 192 4.40 -0.43 10.02
CA TYR A 192 4.87 -0.80 8.67
C TYR A 192 4.19 -2.05 8.12
N ASN A 193 3.29 -2.63 8.90
CA ASN A 193 2.47 -3.75 8.48
C ASN A 193 1.03 -3.31 8.16
N LEU A 194 0.65 -2.06 8.46
CA LEU A 194 -0.68 -1.51 8.22
C LEU A 194 -0.63 -0.58 7.01
N ILE A 195 -1.14 -1.03 5.87
CA ILE A 195 -0.99 -0.34 4.58
C ILE A 195 -2.36 0.02 4.01
N PRO A 196 -2.74 1.31 3.95
CA PRO A 196 -3.89 1.76 3.16
C PRO A 196 -3.77 1.32 1.71
N LEU A 197 -4.67 0.48 1.22
CA LEU A 197 -4.69 -0.02 -0.16
C LEU A 197 -6.12 -0.07 -0.68
N CYS A 198 -6.26 -0.06 -2.01
CA CYS A 198 -7.56 -0.28 -2.62
C CYS A 198 -8.10 -1.68 -2.29
N HIS A 199 -9.43 -1.78 -2.25
CA HIS A 199 -10.14 -3.02 -1.93
C HIS A 199 -9.71 -4.20 -2.83
N SER A 200 -9.53 -3.95 -4.12
CA SER A 200 -9.13 -4.98 -5.09
C SER A 200 -7.75 -5.56 -4.79
N CYS A 201 -6.76 -4.74 -4.40
CA CYS A 201 -5.44 -5.23 -4.03
C CYS A 201 -5.45 -5.99 -2.71
N ASN A 202 -6.10 -5.44 -1.68
CA ASN A 202 -6.12 -6.03 -0.35
C ASN A 202 -6.99 -7.29 -0.30
N SER A 203 -8.31 -7.11 -0.41
CA SER A 203 -9.30 -8.17 -0.19
C SER A 203 -9.57 -9.00 -1.43
N GLY A 204 -9.34 -8.46 -2.62
CA GLY A 204 -9.63 -9.16 -3.88
C GLY A 204 -8.54 -10.16 -4.28
N VAL A 205 -7.26 -9.74 -4.21
CA VAL A 205 -6.14 -10.53 -4.77
C VAL A 205 -5.18 -11.01 -3.68
N LYS A 206 -4.57 -10.09 -2.92
CA LYS A 206 -3.56 -10.47 -1.91
C LYS A 206 -4.12 -11.43 -0.88
N THR A 207 -5.32 -11.16 -0.35
CA THR A 207 -6.02 -12.00 0.62
C THR A 207 -5.11 -12.41 1.81
N ALA A 208 -4.75 -13.69 1.90
CA ALA A 208 -3.89 -14.25 2.94
C ALA A 208 -2.49 -14.68 2.43
N GLU A 209 -2.14 -14.36 1.17
CA GLU A 209 -0.80 -14.63 0.61
C GLU A 209 0.27 -13.93 1.47
N ASP A 210 1.35 -14.66 1.74
CA ASP A 210 2.51 -14.16 2.47
C ASP A 210 3.57 -13.61 1.50
N PRO A 211 3.85 -12.29 1.51
CA PRO A 211 4.91 -11.70 0.70
C PRO A 211 6.30 -12.29 0.94
N LEU A 212 6.57 -12.86 2.12
CA LEU A 212 7.88 -13.42 2.47
C LEU A 212 8.09 -14.84 1.94
N ARG A 213 7.05 -15.52 1.43
CA ARG A 213 7.08 -16.95 1.13
C ARG A 213 6.84 -17.22 -0.36
N PRO A 214 7.88 -17.08 -1.20
CA PRO A 214 7.79 -17.49 -2.60
C PRO A 214 7.62 -19.01 -2.72
N LYS A 215 6.90 -19.48 -3.74
CA LYS A 215 6.54 -20.92 -3.88
C LYS A 215 7.73 -21.86 -4.16
N ALA A 216 8.81 -21.36 -4.74
CA ALA A 216 9.92 -22.18 -5.24
C ALA A 216 11.30 -21.70 -4.79
N ARG A 217 11.38 -20.92 -3.71
CA ARG A 217 12.62 -20.32 -3.20
C ARG A 217 12.60 -20.22 -1.68
N GLU A 218 13.78 -19.96 -1.12
CA GLU A 218 13.92 -19.61 0.29
C GLU A 218 13.11 -18.36 0.65
N PRO A 219 12.60 -18.27 1.89
CA PRO A 219 11.88 -17.10 2.36
C PRO A 219 12.70 -15.82 2.25
N TYR A 220 12.06 -14.75 1.81
CA TYR A 220 12.69 -13.43 1.78
C TYR A 220 12.99 -12.94 3.19
N ARG A 221 14.08 -12.19 3.33
CA ARG A 221 14.45 -11.48 4.53
C ARG A 221 13.76 -10.11 4.58
N LEU A 222 13.66 -9.55 5.77
CA LEU A 222 13.07 -8.21 5.96
C LEU A 222 13.85 -7.07 5.29
N ASP A 223 15.14 -7.26 5.01
CA ASP A 223 15.97 -6.32 4.24
C ASP A 223 15.71 -6.40 2.72
N GLU A 224 14.99 -7.42 2.24
CA GLU A 224 14.74 -7.66 0.82
C GLU A 224 13.34 -7.20 0.39
N ILE A 225 12.43 -6.97 1.32
CA ILE A 225 11.04 -6.65 0.99
C ILE A 225 10.87 -5.23 0.47
N TRP A 226 10.04 -5.08 -0.56
CA TRP A 226 9.50 -3.79 -0.93
C TRP A 226 8.22 -3.51 -0.13
N LEU A 227 8.26 -2.46 0.69
CA LEU A 227 7.10 -1.93 1.42
C LEU A 227 6.52 -0.72 0.69
N PRO A 228 5.21 -0.74 0.33
CA PRO A 228 4.50 0.45 -0.15
C PRO A 228 4.71 1.66 0.78
N TYR A 229 4.81 2.85 0.19
CA TYR A 229 5.03 4.14 0.89
C TYR A 229 6.39 4.31 1.60
N ARG A 230 7.22 3.27 1.66
CA ARG A 230 8.54 3.32 2.31
C ARG A 230 9.70 3.33 1.33
N HIS A 231 9.54 2.58 0.25
CA HIS A 231 10.54 2.50 -0.80
C HIS A 231 10.14 3.36 -1.99
N SER A 232 11.08 3.56 -2.90
CA SER A 232 10.83 4.26 -4.15
C SER A 232 9.69 3.61 -4.94
N GLY A 233 8.97 4.45 -5.70
CA GLY A 233 7.79 4.04 -6.46
C GLY A 233 8.08 2.98 -7.53
N LEU A 234 7.01 2.45 -8.12
CA LEU A 234 7.13 1.44 -9.18
C LEU A 234 7.80 2.02 -10.44
N SER A 235 7.52 3.28 -10.81
CA SER A 235 8.08 3.94 -12.00
C SER A 235 9.60 4.08 -11.96
N THR A 236 10.19 4.24 -10.77
CA THR A 236 11.65 4.32 -10.60
C THR A 236 12.34 2.98 -10.66
N SER A 237 11.63 1.89 -10.34
CA SER A 237 12.22 0.60 -9.99
C SER A 237 11.99 -0.47 -11.06
N LEU A 238 11.02 -0.28 -11.96
CA LEU A 238 10.59 -1.29 -12.93
C LEU A 238 10.46 -0.70 -14.33
N ILE A 239 10.87 -1.48 -15.34
CA ILE A 239 10.51 -1.30 -16.74
C ILE A 239 9.40 -2.29 -17.06
N LEU A 240 8.26 -1.82 -17.58
CA LEU A 240 7.25 -2.72 -18.12
C LEU A 240 7.68 -3.16 -19.52
N LYS A 241 7.95 -4.46 -19.72
CA LYS A 241 8.30 -4.98 -21.03
C LYS A 241 7.03 -5.22 -21.85
N ILE A 242 6.90 -4.49 -22.95
CA ILE A 242 5.81 -4.65 -23.89
C ILE A 242 6.31 -5.48 -25.07
N ILE A 243 5.60 -6.57 -25.37
CA ILE A 243 5.79 -7.39 -26.57
C ILE A 243 4.70 -7.03 -27.58
N SER A 244 5.13 -6.76 -28.81
CA SER A 244 4.27 -6.29 -29.91
C SER A 244 4.12 -7.32 -31.03
N ASP A 245 4.50 -8.57 -30.78
CA ASP A 245 4.55 -9.62 -31.81
C ASP A 245 3.14 -10.03 -32.30
N GLU A 246 2.09 -9.71 -31.55
CA GLU A 246 0.69 -9.88 -31.92
C GLU A 246 -0.16 -8.69 -31.41
N HIS A 247 -1.21 -8.30 -32.14
CA HIS A 247 -2.25 -7.41 -31.62
C HIS A 247 -3.18 -8.23 -30.70
N PRO A 248 -3.51 -7.78 -29.48
CA PRO A 248 -3.11 -6.53 -28.80
C PRO A 248 -1.73 -6.60 -28.11
N PHE A 249 -1.16 -5.42 -27.79
CA PHE A 249 0.10 -5.29 -27.01
C PHE A 249 0.06 -6.18 -25.75
N ASN A 250 1.11 -6.96 -25.54
CA ASN A 250 1.23 -7.84 -24.39
C ASN A 250 2.21 -7.26 -23.37
N PHE A 251 1.70 -6.87 -22.21
CA PHE A 251 2.48 -6.62 -21.01
C PHE A 251 3.05 -7.94 -20.53
N THR A 252 4.36 -8.07 -20.64
CA THR A 252 5.12 -9.19 -20.08
C THR A 252 5.83 -8.75 -18.82
N PRO A 253 6.26 -9.69 -17.95
CA PRO A 253 6.79 -9.37 -16.64
C PRO A 253 7.85 -8.26 -16.69
N PHE A 254 7.86 -7.45 -15.65
CA PHE A 254 8.73 -6.28 -15.55
C PHE A 254 10.21 -6.66 -15.75
N SER A 255 10.93 -5.90 -16.58
CA SER A 255 12.39 -5.93 -16.68
C SER A 255 13.01 -4.80 -15.84
N LEU A 256 14.34 -4.87 -15.65
CA LEU A 256 15.10 -3.95 -14.81
C LEU A 256 15.48 -2.68 -15.55
N LYS A 257 15.43 -1.53 -14.87
CA LYS A 257 16.25 -0.37 -15.24
C LYS A 257 17.71 -0.73 -14.93
N SER A 258 18.57 -0.82 -15.95
CA SER A 258 19.99 -1.21 -15.82
C SER A 258 20.79 -0.33 -14.87
N ASP A 259 20.36 0.93 -14.68
CA ASP A 259 21.09 1.97 -13.94
C ASP A 259 20.56 2.24 -12.53
N SER A 260 19.72 1.37 -11.96
CA SER A 260 19.24 1.62 -10.60
C SER A 260 20.39 1.42 -9.60
N THR A 261 20.85 2.51 -8.97
CA THR A 261 21.63 2.50 -7.72
C THR A 261 20.81 1.97 -6.52
N SER A 262 19.64 1.38 -6.78
CA SER A 262 18.68 0.98 -5.77
C SER A 262 19.12 -0.31 -5.09
N THR A 263 19.04 -0.32 -3.75
CA THR A 263 19.27 -1.51 -2.92
C THR A 263 18.06 -2.46 -2.91
N LEU A 264 17.09 -2.27 -3.82
CA LEU A 264 15.86 -3.04 -3.85
C LEU A 264 16.12 -4.44 -4.39
N ASN A 265 15.63 -5.46 -3.68
CA ASN A 265 15.61 -6.81 -4.23
C ASN A 265 14.52 -6.88 -5.30
N ILE A 266 14.91 -6.66 -6.56
CA ILE A 266 13.93 -6.63 -7.65
C ILE A 266 13.32 -8.01 -7.91
N SER A 267 14.04 -9.10 -7.64
CA SER A 267 13.44 -10.43 -7.76
C SER A 267 12.28 -10.59 -6.79
N MET A 268 12.39 -10.04 -5.58
CA MET A 268 11.30 -10.00 -4.60
C MET A 268 10.16 -9.10 -5.09
N LEU A 269 10.45 -7.89 -5.57
CA LEU A 269 9.42 -6.98 -6.07
C LEU A 269 8.65 -7.56 -7.26
N ASN A 270 9.32 -8.21 -8.21
CA ASN A 270 8.66 -8.85 -9.34
C ASN A 270 7.78 -10.03 -8.89
N ASP A 271 8.28 -10.87 -7.98
CA ASP A 271 7.46 -11.93 -7.35
C ASP A 271 6.25 -11.33 -6.63
N LEU A 272 6.43 -10.26 -5.85
CA LEU A 272 5.34 -9.59 -5.15
C LEU A 272 4.26 -9.09 -6.12
N LEU A 273 4.63 -8.35 -7.16
CA LEU A 273 3.67 -7.78 -8.09
C LEU A 273 3.00 -8.84 -8.96
N SER A 274 3.71 -9.90 -9.34
CA SER A 274 3.18 -10.95 -10.22
C SER A 274 2.40 -12.00 -9.45
N ARG A 275 2.94 -12.52 -8.34
CA ARG A 275 2.33 -13.61 -7.56
C ARG A 275 1.33 -13.12 -6.54
N VAL A 276 1.60 -12.02 -5.83
CA VAL A 276 0.76 -11.58 -4.71
C VAL A 276 -0.31 -10.59 -5.17
N TYR A 277 0.02 -9.71 -6.11
CA TYR A 277 -0.91 -8.67 -6.58
C TYR A 277 -1.41 -8.85 -8.02
N HIS A 278 -0.82 -9.77 -8.79
CA HIS A 278 -1.19 -10.10 -10.17
C HIS A 278 -1.26 -8.86 -11.08
N ILE A 279 -0.30 -7.93 -10.92
CA ILE A 279 -0.34 -6.63 -11.60
C ILE A 279 -0.21 -6.76 -13.12
N PRO A 280 0.78 -7.51 -13.68
CA PRO A 280 0.87 -7.66 -15.13
C PRO A 280 -0.43 -8.18 -15.75
N GLU A 281 -1.02 -9.23 -15.18
CA GLU A 281 -2.25 -9.84 -15.68
C GLU A 281 -3.43 -8.88 -15.58
N ARG A 282 -3.53 -8.14 -14.46
CA ARG A 282 -4.63 -7.17 -14.26
C ARG A 282 -4.53 -5.97 -15.19
N TRP A 283 -3.33 -5.51 -15.50
CA TRP A 283 -3.12 -4.48 -16.51
C TRP A 283 -3.39 -5.02 -17.92
N GLN A 284 -2.98 -6.26 -18.20
CA GLN A 284 -3.23 -6.90 -19.50
C GLN A 284 -4.73 -6.98 -19.81
N ILE A 285 -5.55 -7.37 -18.84
CA ILE A 285 -7.03 -7.43 -18.99
C ILE A 285 -7.61 -6.04 -19.31
N ARG A 286 -6.90 -4.95 -18.97
CA ARG A 286 -7.34 -3.56 -19.13
C ARG A 286 -6.53 -2.81 -20.18
N ILE A 287 -5.78 -3.51 -21.05
CA ILE A 287 -4.90 -2.88 -22.03
C ILE A 287 -5.65 -1.90 -22.94
N ASP A 288 -6.87 -2.24 -23.38
CA ASP A 288 -7.67 -1.38 -24.25
C ASP A 288 -8.07 -0.07 -23.54
N GLU A 289 -8.44 -0.15 -22.26
CA GLU A 289 -8.75 1.03 -21.45
C GLU A 289 -7.52 1.90 -21.22
N ILE A 290 -6.39 1.27 -20.90
CA ILE A 290 -5.11 1.96 -20.70
C ILE A 290 -4.70 2.66 -22.00
N GLY A 291 -4.81 1.97 -23.14
CA GLY A 291 -4.52 2.50 -24.47
C GLY A 291 -5.42 3.68 -24.83
N GLU A 292 -6.75 3.51 -24.74
CA GLU A 292 -7.72 4.58 -25.00
C GLU A 292 -7.46 5.82 -24.15
N LYS A 293 -7.11 5.61 -22.88
CA LYS A 293 -6.76 6.68 -21.96
C LYS A 293 -5.48 7.38 -22.37
N LEU A 294 -4.42 6.62 -22.69
CA LEU A 294 -3.15 7.16 -23.17
C LEU A 294 -3.36 8.00 -24.44
N PHE A 295 -4.02 7.44 -25.46
CA PHE A 295 -4.26 8.14 -26.72
C PHE A 295 -5.16 9.36 -26.56
N ARG A 296 -6.09 9.36 -25.59
CA ARG A 296 -6.82 10.58 -25.21
C ARG A 296 -5.87 11.62 -24.62
N ARG A 297 -5.01 11.26 -23.66
CA ARG A 297 -4.02 12.19 -23.06
C ARG A 297 -3.09 12.77 -24.14
N ILE A 298 -2.59 11.94 -25.04
CA ILE A 298 -1.75 12.38 -26.18
C ILE A 298 -2.51 13.39 -27.05
N ARG A 299 -3.74 13.07 -27.47
CA ARG A 299 -4.56 13.97 -28.29
C ARG A 299 -4.83 15.29 -27.60
N ASP A 300 -5.18 15.26 -26.31
CA ASP A 300 -5.48 16.47 -25.55
C ASP A 300 -4.23 17.34 -25.39
N TYR A 301 -3.08 16.72 -25.13
CA TYR A 301 -1.80 17.42 -25.03
C TYR A 301 -1.40 18.10 -26.36
N ILE A 302 -1.45 17.35 -27.47
CA ILE A 302 -1.14 17.86 -28.82
C ILE A 302 -2.19 18.90 -29.27
N ARG A 303 -3.45 18.78 -28.85
CA ARG A 303 -4.49 19.80 -29.10
C ARG A 303 -4.17 21.10 -28.38
N PHE A 304 -3.63 21.04 -27.18
CA PHE A 304 -3.30 22.23 -26.42
C PHE A 304 -2.05 22.95 -26.97
N MET A 305 -1.06 22.19 -27.45
CA MET A 305 0.15 22.77 -28.04
C MET A 305 -0.12 23.33 -29.45
N ASN A 306 0.32 24.56 -29.70
CA ASN A 306 -0.09 25.37 -30.86
C ASN A 306 1.05 25.50 -31.88
N VAL A 307 1.55 24.38 -32.41
CA VAL A 307 2.69 24.40 -33.35
C VAL A 307 2.40 23.51 -34.57
N GLU A 308 2.68 24.05 -35.76
CA GLU A 308 2.87 23.26 -36.98
C GLU A 308 4.16 22.45 -36.79
N THR A 309 4.03 21.17 -36.45
CA THR A 309 5.18 20.36 -36.06
C THR A 309 5.59 19.38 -37.14
N ASP A 310 6.87 19.43 -37.48
CA ASP A 310 7.60 18.27 -37.98
C ASP A 310 7.72 17.18 -36.89
N ASP A 311 8.26 16.01 -37.27
CA ASP A 311 8.40 14.87 -36.35
C ASP A 311 9.22 15.19 -35.10
N SER A 312 10.24 16.06 -35.22
CA SER A 312 11.11 16.45 -34.11
C SER A 312 10.33 17.17 -33.00
N SER A 313 9.44 18.08 -33.38
CA SER A 313 8.66 18.83 -32.42
C SER A 313 7.58 17.99 -31.74
N ALA A 314 6.99 17.03 -32.47
CA ALA A 314 6.02 16.09 -31.90
C ALA A 314 6.67 15.15 -30.85
N ILE A 315 7.90 14.68 -31.09
CA ILE A 315 8.65 13.86 -30.12
C ILE A 315 8.90 14.63 -28.82
N ILE A 316 9.29 15.91 -28.89
CA ILE A 316 9.53 16.75 -27.70
C ILE A 316 8.28 16.79 -26.81
N TYR A 317 7.09 17.01 -27.39
CA TYR A 317 5.86 17.04 -26.60
C TYR A 317 5.48 15.69 -25.99
N LEU A 318 5.79 14.59 -26.68
CA LEU A 318 5.55 13.25 -26.14
C LEU A 318 6.54 12.92 -25.01
N ASP A 319 7.78 13.39 -25.10
CA ASP A 319 8.77 13.31 -24.01
C ASP A 319 8.36 14.17 -22.79
N GLU A 320 7.80 15.36 -23.02
CA GLU A 320 7.20 16.16 -21.94
C GLU A 320 6.02 15.44 -21.28
N LEU A 321 5.16 14.78 -22.06
CA LEU A 321 4.06 13.98 -21.53
C LEU A 321 4.56 12.77 -20.71
N LEU A 322 5.65 12.12 -21.13
CA LEU A 322 6.32 11.08 -20.34
C LEU A 322 6.79 11.62 -18.99
N TYR A 323 7.40 12.81 -18.97
CA TYR A 323 7.83 13.47 -17.74
C TYR A 323 6.63 13.74 -16.81
N LEU A 324 5.52 14.24 -17.34
CA LEU A 324 4.30 14.47 -16.56
C LEU A 324 3.76 13.19 -15.94
N PHE A 325 3.71 12.09 -16.70
CA PHE A 325 3.28 10.80 -16.16
C PHE A 325 4.17 10.31 -15.01
N ASP A 326 5.49 10.46 -15.11
CA ASP A 326 6.43 10.00 -14.08
C ASP A 326 6.44 10.90 -12.84
N GLN A 327 6.48 12.22 -13.02
CA GLN A 327 6.79 13.17 -11.95
C GLN A 327 5.56 13.85 -11.34
N GLU A 328 4.50 14.05 -12.12
CA GLU A 328 3.34 14.83 -11.67
C GLU A 328 2.08 14.01 -11.47
N GLU A 329 1.88 13.00 -12.33
CA GLU A 329 0.65 12.20 -12.37
C GLU A 329 0.81 10.82 -11.73
N SER A 330 2.05 10.36 -11.53
CA SER A 330 2.30 9.16 -10.75
C SER A 330 1.67 9.32 -9.38
N SER A 331 0.88 8.32 -8.96
CA SER A 331 0.05 8.33 -7.74
C SER A 331 -1.24 9.17 -7.78
N ARG A 332 -1.53 9.88 -8.87
CA ARG A 332 -2.74 10.71 -9.04
C ARG A 332 -3.67 10.24 -10.13
N GLU A 333 -3.10 9.82 -11.25
CA GLU A 333 -3.86 9.41 -12.42
C GLU A 333 -3.85 7.89 -12.53
N PRO A 334 -5.03 7.23 -12.64
CA PRO A 334 -5.05 5.80 -12.85
C PRO A 334 -4.29 5.40 -14.12
N TYR A 335 -3.43 4.40 -13.98
CA TYR A 335 -2.56 3.80 -14.98
C TYR A 335 -1.45 4.72 -15.47
N ALA A 336 -1.11 5.81 -14.76
CA ALA A 336 -0.01 6.70 -15.14
C ALA A 336 1.28 5.92 -15.45
N ILE A 337 1.62 4.91 -14.65
CA ILE A 337 2.84 4.10 -14.81
C ILE A 337 2.73 3.20 -16.04
N ALA A 338 1.57 2.57 -16.27
CA ALA A 338 1.36 1.72 -17.43
C ALA A 338 1.33 2.55 -18.74
N MET A 339 0.66 3.71 -18.72
CA MET A 339 0.62 4.66 -19.82
C MET A 339 1.99 5.23 -20.15
N MET A 340 2.79 5.59 -19.14
CA MET A 340 4.17 6.05 -19.30
C MET A 340 5.01 5.00 -20.06
N TRP A 341 4.98 3.74 -19.63
CA TRP A 341 5.74 2.70 -20.30
C TRP A 341 5.21 2.35 -21.69
N LEU A 342 3.90 2.40 -21.89
CA LEU A 342 3.29 2.19 -23.20
C LEU A 342 3.69 3.30 -24.18
N LEU A 343 3.64 4.57 -23.77
CA LEU A 343 4.12 5.69 -24.57
C LEU A 343 5.62 5.56 -24.88
N ALA A 344 6.44 5.23 -23.87
CA ALA A 344 7.87 5.02 -24.07
C ALA A 344 8.11 3.91 -25.12
N HIS A 345 7.35 2.82 -25.07
CA HIS A 345 7.44 1.74 -26.06
C HIS A 345 7.06 2.19 -27.48
N LEU A 346 5.99 2.98 -27.64
CA LEU A 346 5.60 3.55 -28.94
C LEU A 346 6.71 4.42 -29.56
N LEU A 347 7.49 5.11 -28.73
CA LEU A 347 8.53 6.05 -29.19
C LEU A 347 9.87 5.40 -29.52
N ILE A 348 10.17 4.23 -28.96
CA ILE A 348 11.47 3.54 -29.14
C ILE A 348 11.42 2.37 -30.12
N SER A 349 10.27 1.75 -30.33
CA SER A 349 10.13 0.57 -31.19
C SER A 349 10.03 0.98 -32.67
N PRO A 350 11.05 0.75 -33.52
CA PRO A 350 11.10 1.34 -34.86
C PRO A 350 9.91 0.94 -35.76
N GLN A 351 9.45 -0.30 -35.65
CA GLN A 351 8.33 -0.83 -36.46
C GLN A 351 6.98 -0.21 -36.08
N ILE A 352 6.87 0.34 -34.87
CA ILE A 352 5.62 0.93 -34.34
C ILE A 352 5.68 2.45 -34.42
N LYS A 353 6.87 3.03 -34.20
CA LYS A 353 7.09 4.47 -34.15
C LYS A 353 6.63 5.16 -35.42
N GLU A 354 7.03 4.66 -36.59
CA GLU A 354 6.70 5.31 -37.87
C GLU A 354 5.17 5.40 -38.10
N PRO A 355 4.39 4.28 -38.06
CA PRO A 355 2.93 4.34 -38.15
C PRO A 355 2.28 5.23 -37.09
N PHE A 356 2.80 5.19 -35.86
CA PHE A 356 2.27 6.02 -34.77
C PHE A 356 2.48 7.51 -35.05
N MET A 357 3.66 7.92 -35.55
CA MET A 357 3.93 9.32 -35.91
C MET A 357 3.07 9.78 -37.09
N GLU A 358 2.76 8.90 -38.05
CA GLU A 358 1.79 9.20 -39.13
C GLU A 358 0.39 9.47 -38.56
N GLU A 359 -0.08 8.66 -37.61
CA GLU A 359 -1.37 8.88 -36.95
C GLU A 359 -1.41 10.21 -36.18
N ILE A 360 -0.32 10.58 -35.51
CA ILE A 360 -0.20 11.90 -34.86
C ILE A 360 -0.35 13.04 -35.88
N LYS A 361 0.29 12.94 -37.04
CA LYS A 361 0.16 13.95 -38.12
C LYS A 361 -1.28 14.07 -38.61
N GLU A 362 -1.98 12.95 -38.80
CA GLU A 362 -3.38 12.98 -39.19
C GLU A 362 -4.27 13.69 -38.17
N TRP A 363 -4.04 13.46 -36.87
CA TRP A 363 -4.80 14.11 -35.80
C TRP A 363 -4.58 15.62 -35.79
N GLN A 364 -3.35 16.08 -36.04
CA GLN A 364 -3.03 17.49 -36.16
C GLN A 364 -3.71 18.14 -37.37
N GLN A 365 -3.72 17.48 -38.53
CA GLN A 365 -4.42 17.97 -39.72
C GLN A 365 -5.93 18.09 -39.47
N LYS A 366 -6.54 17.07 -38.85
CA LYS A 366 -7.97 17.10 -38.45
C LYS A 366 -8.26 18.24 -37.47
N LYS A 367 -7.34 18.54 -36.53
CA LYS A 367 -7.46 19.67 -35.59
C LYS A 367 -7.51 21.01 -36.32
N ILE A 368 -6.64 21.25 -37.30
CA ILE A 368 -6.62 22.50 -38.08
C ILE A 368 -7.99 22.73 -38.73
N GLN A 369 -8.53 21.71 -39.40
CA GLN A 369 -9.85 21.76 -40.05
C GLN A 369 -11.01 21.99 -39.06
N GLN A 370 -10.98 21.33 -37.90
CA GLN A 370 -12.05 21.46 -36.89
C GLN A 370 -12.00 22.80 -36.13
N THR A 371 -10.82 23.40 -35.96
CA THR A 371 -10.63 24.62 -35.15
C THR A 371 -11.38 25.81 -35.73
N GLU A 372 -11.39 25.96 -37.05
CA GLU A 372 -12.14 27.03 -37.73
C GLU A 372 -13.64 26.88 -37.50
N TYR A 373 -14.18 25.67 -37.69
CA TYR A 373 -15.60 25.38 -37.41
C TYR A 373 -15.97 25.67 -35.95
N MET A 374 -15.16 25.23 -34.98
CA MET A 374 -15.39 25.47 -33.56
C MET A 374 -15.36 26.97 -33.22
N ARG A 375 -14.43 27.73 -33.81
CA ARG A 375 -14.35 29.19 -33.62
C ARG A 375 -15.60 29.89 -34.16
N GLU A 376 -16.05 29.54 -35.35
CA GLU A 376 -17.27 30.10 -35.95
C GLU A 376 -18.53 29.70 -35.19
N HIS A 377 -18.61 28.45 -34.70
CA HIS A 377 -19.71 28.02 -33.84
C HIS A 377 -19.72 28.77 -32.49
N GLY A 378 -18.57 28.91 -31.84
CA GLY A 378 -18.44 29.68 -30.60
C GLY A 378 -18.77 31.16 -30.77
N LYS A 379 -18.38 31.77 -31.91
CA LYS A 379 -18.80 33.14 -32.28
C LYS A 379 -20.33 33.24 -32.39
N ARG A 380 -20.97 32.28 -33.07
CA ARG A 380 -22.44 32.24 -33.20
C ARG A 380 -23.13 32.16 -31.84
N ILE A 381 -22.69 31.27 -30.94
CA ILE A 381 -23.25 31.18 -29.58
C ILE A 381 -23.16 32.52 -28.83
N ARG A 382 -22.01 33.20 -28.90
CA ARG A 382 -21.82 34.52 -28.25
C ARG A 382 -22.72 35.60 -28.85
N LEU A 383 -22.93 35.58 -30.16
CA LEU A 383 -23.82 36.53 -30.83
C LEU A 383 -25.30 36.26 -30.51
N THR A 384 -25.69 35.00 -30.32
CA THR A 384 -27.05 34.66 -29.87
C THR A 384 -27.34 35.25 -28.49
N LEU A 385 -26.36 35.21 -27.56
CA LEU A 385 -26.50 35.80 -26.22
C LEU A 385 -26.56 37.35 -26.25
N ASN A 386 -25.89 38.00 -27.19
CA ASN A 386 -25.92 39.46 -27.35
C ASN A 386 -27.18 39.99 -28.05
N ASN A 387 -27.98 39.11 -28.67
CA ASN A 387 -29.22 39.49 -29.36
C ASN A 387 -30.48 39.24 -28.50
N GLU A 388 -30.30 38.84 -27.24
CA GLU A 388 -31.38 38.68 -26.24
C GLU A 388 -31.44 39.83 -25.21
N GLU A 389 -30.62 40.87 -25.37
CA GLU A 389 -30.79 42.22 -24.77
C GLU A 389 -31.41 43.18 -25.80
#